data_AF-A0A9Q2CYA0-F1
#
_entry.id   AF-A0A9Q2CYA0-F1
#
_cell.length_a   1.000
_cell.length_b   1.000
_cell.length_c   1.000
_cell.angle_alpha   90.00
_cell.angle_beta   90.00
_cell.angle_gamma   90.00
#
_symmetry.space_group_name_H-M   'P 1'
#
loop_
_entity.id
_entity.type
_entity.pdbx_description
1 polymer ?
#
loop_
_entity_poly.entity_id
_entity_poly.type
_entity_poly.pdbx_seq_one_letter_code
_entity_poly.pdbx_strand_id
1 'polypeptide(L)' 'MPKELKRWTILDTINATLLIIVFLFVLDFQNNALVSWIFVVVFAFWIVTVISRNIVISRIREGKMDNPYDQLNDKK' A
#
# COMPACT_ATOMS: atom_id res chain seq x y z
N MET A 1 21.67 -6.71 5.90
CA MET A 1 20.72 -5.61 6.18
C MET A 1 19.60 -6.13 7.06
N PRO A 2 19.11 -5.34 8.03
CA PRO A 2 17.99 -5.74 8.88
C PRO A 2 16.77 -6.10 8.02
N LYS A 3 16.14 -7.25 8.28
CA LYS A 3 14.98 -7.77 7.51
C LYS A 3 13.82 -6.76 7.44
N GLU A 4 13.66 -5.96 8.48
CA GLU A 4 12.68 -4.88 8.60
C GLU A 4 12.83 -3.85 7.46
N LEU A 5 14.02 -3.25 7.30
CA LEU A 5 14.29 -2.23 6.27
C LEU A 5 13.96 -2.75 4.85
N LYS A 6 14.27 -4.01 4.56
CA LYS A 6 14.00 -4.62 3.26
C LYS A 6 12.49 -4.73 2.94
N ARG A 7 11.64 -4.99 3.95
CA ARG A 7 10.18 -5.06 3.77
C ARG A 7 9.57 -3.71 3.42
N TRP A 8 10.03 -2.65 4.08
CA TRP A 8 9.58 -1.28 3.83
C TRP A 8 10.00 -0.79 2.45
N THR A 9 11.23 -1.06 2.02
CA THR A 9 11.70 -0.71 0.67
C THR A 9 10.94 -1.44 -0.44
N ILE A 10 10.55 -2.71 -0.24
CA ILE A 10 9.71 -3.43 -1.23
C ILE A 10 8.32 -2.80 -1.33
N LEU A 11 7.74 -2.38 -0.20
CA LEU A 11 6.45 -1.70 -0.18
C LEU A 11 6.50 -0.37 -0.94
N ASP A 12 7.57 0.40 -0.74
CA ASP A 12 7.78 1.67 -1.46
C ASP A 12 7.93 1.46 -2.97
N THR A 13 8.68 0.44 -3.40
CA THR A 13 8.82 0.11 -4.83
C THR A 13 7.49 -0.29 -5.46
N ILE A 14 6.68 -1.09 -4.76
CA ILE A 14 5.33 -1.48 -5.23
C ILE A 14 4.45 -0.23 -5.33
N ASN A 15 4.49 0.64 -4.32
CA ASN A 15 3.71 1.85 -4.30
C ASN A 15 4.09 2.82 -5.43
N ALA A 16 5.39 2.99 -5.70
CA ALA A 16 5.88 3.81 -6.80
C ALA A 16 5.49 3.24 -8.17
N THR A 17 5.60 1.92 -8.35
CA THR A 17 5.22 1.24 -9.60
C THR A 17 3.73 1.40 -9.89
N LEU A 18 2.87 1.26 -8.86
CA LEU A 18 1.43 1.48 -9.00
C LEU A 18 1.09 2.92 -9.39
N LEU A 19 1.82 3.90 -8.85
CA LEU A 19 1.69 5.31 -9.20
C LEU A 19 2.02 5.56 -10.69
N ILE A 20 3.08 4.92 -11.19
CA ILE A 20 3.50 5.02 -12.60
C ILE A 20 2.44 4.42 -13.54
N ILE A 21 1.91 3.23 -13.21
CA ILE A 21 0.88 2.56 -14.02
C ILE A 21 -0.35 3.45 -14.15
N VAL A 22 -0.77 4.08 -13.06
CA VAL A 22 -1.93 4.97 -13.05
C VAL A 22 -1.67 6.22 -13.89
N PHE A 23 -0.49 6.81 -13.80
CA PHE A 23 -0.12 7.95 -14.65
C PHE A 23 -0.14 7.62 -16.15
N LEU A 24 0.39 6.45 -16.53
CA LEU A 24 0.36 5.98 -17.92
C LEU A 24 -1.07 5.80 -18.44
N PHE A 25 -1.97 5.28 -17.61
CA PHE A 25 -3.39 5.13 -17.97
C PHE A 25 -4.14 6.47 -18.00
N VAL A 26 -3.80 7.41 -17.13
CA VAL A 26 -4.41 8.75 -17.15
C VAL A 26 -4.08 9.48 -18.47
N LEU A 27 -2.90 9.24 -19.05
CA LEU A 27 -2.54 9.78 -20.36
C LEU A 27 -3.29 9.12 -21.53
N ASP A 28 -3.78 7.88 -21.37
CA ASP A 28 -4.54 7.13 -22.39
C ASP A 28 -6.08 7.34 -22.30
N PHE A 29 -6.54 8.32 -21.49
CA PHE A 29 -7.97 8.56 -21.25
C PHE A 29 -8.79 8.81 -22.51
N GLN A 30 -8.17 9.37 -23.55
CA GLN A 30 -8.86 9.65 -24.82
C GLN A 30 -9.15 8.39 -25.64
N ASN A 31 -8.34 7.34 -25.51
CA ASN A 31 -8.48 6.14 -26.32
C ASN A 31 -9.42 5.12 -25.65
N ASN A 32 -9.37 5.00 -24.32
CA ASN A 32 -10.19 4.04 -23.55
C ASN A 32 -10.68 4.62 -22.21
N ALA A 33 -11.64 5.55 -22.27
CA ALA A 33 -12.16 6.24 -21.09
C ALA A 33 -12.76 5.32 -20.01
N LEU A 34 -13.42 4.21 -20.41
CA LEU A 34 -14.06 3.28 -19.47
C LEU A 34 -13.01 2.54 -18.62
N VAL A 35 -11.95 2.03 -19.25
CA VAL A 35 -10.84 1.35 -18.57
C VAL A 35 -10.11 2.32 -17.65
N SER A 36 -9.90 3.55 -18.12
CA SER A 36 -9.22 4.59 -17.33
C SER A 36 -10.00 4.95 -16.06
N TRP A 37 -11.33 5.03 -16.12
CA TRP A 37 -12.18 5.24 -14.95
C TRP A 37 -12.10 4.10 -13.92
N ILE A 38 -12.02 2.84 -14.37
CA ILE A 38 -11.83 1.68 -13.49
C ILE A 38 -10.49 1.79 -12.75
N PHE A 39 -9.42 2.16 -13.45
CA PHE A 39 -8.11 2.38 -12.83
C PHE A 39 -8.13 3.51 -11.79
N VAL A 40 -8.87 4.60 -12.04
CA VAL A 40 -9.03 5.69 -11.06
C VAL A 40 -9.70 5.19 -9.77
N VAL A 41 -10.78 4.41 -9.89
CA VAL A 41 -11.47 3.84 -8.70
C VAL A 41 -10.55 2.89 -7.94
N VAL A 42 -9.88 1.97 -8.64
CA VAL A 42 -8.94 1.02 -8.02
C VAL A 42 -7.78 1.77 -7.35
N PHE A 43 -7.28 2.84 -7.97
CA PHE A 43 -6.24 3.68 -7.38
C PHE A 43 -6.70 4.41 -6.12
N ALA A 44 -7.92 4.93 -6.10
CA ALA A 44 -8.50 5.55 -4.91
C ALA A 44 -8.60 4.55 -3.74
N PHE A 45 -9.09 3.34 -4.00
CA PHE A 45 -9.13 2.25 -3.02
C PHE A 45 -7.72 1.87 -2.53
N TRP A 46 -6.75 1.85 -3.44
CA TRP A 46 -5.37 1.57 -3.11
C TRP A 46 -4.75 2.63 -2.19
N ILE A 47 -4.97 3.93 -2.46
CA ILE A 47 -4.52 5.04 -1.57
C ILE A 47 -5.05 4.84 -0.15
N VAL A 48 -6.36 4.57 -0.02
CA VAL A 48 -6.99 4.34 1.30
C VAL A 48 -6.34 3.17 2.02
N THR A 49 -6.00 2.10 1.30
CA THR A 49 -5.36 0.91 1.86
C THR A 49 -3.93 1.19 2.32
N VAL A 50 -3.15 1.96 1.54
CA VAL A 50 -1.78 2.36 1.91
C VAL A 50 -1.80 3.27 3.14
N ILE A 51 -2.67 4.28 3.17
CA ILE A 51 -2.82 5.19 4.31
C ILE A 51 -3.24 4.39 5.55
N SER A 52 -4.23 3.52 5.44
CA SER A 52 -4.69 2.69 6.57
C SER A 52 -3.58 1.80 7.12
N ARG A 53 -2.81 1.14 6.24
CA ARG A 53 -1.65 0.33 6.66
C ARG A 53 -0.58 1.20 7.33
N ASN A 54 -0.29 2.39 6.78
CA ASN A 54 0.66 3.32 7.36
C ASN A 54 0.23 3.79 8.78
N ILE A 55 -1.06 4.09 8.96
CA ILE A 55 -1.64 4.45 10.27
C ILE A 55 -1.56 3.27 11.25
N VAL A 56 -1.87 2.04 10.82
CA VAL A 56 -1.80 0.86 11.68
C VAL A 56 -0.37 0.62 12.18
N ILE A 57 0.64 0.68 11.31
CA ILE A 57 2.03 0.59 11.77
C ILE A 57 2.37 1.72 12.75
N SER A 58 1.98 2.96 12.47
CA SER A 58 2.25 4.08 13.37
C SER A 58 1.63 3.86 14.76
N ARG A 59 0.39 3.36 14.81
CA ARG A 59 -0.32 3.07 16.08
C ARG A 59 0.28 1.89 16.86
N ILE A 60 0.75 0.85 16.18
CA ILE A 60 1.50 -0.25 16.81
C ILE A 60 2.83 0.26 17.37
N ARG A 61 3.55 1.11 16.61
CA ARG A 61 4.83 1.70 17.04
C ARG A 61 4.67 2.64 18.23
N GLU A 62 3.53 3.31 18.36
CA GLU A 62 3.17 4.15 19.51
C GLU A 62 2.69 3.36 20.74
N GLY A 63 2.65 2.02 20.68
CA GLY A 63 2.23 1.17 21.81
C GLY A 63 0.73 1.24 22.13
N LYS A 64 -0.09 1.77 21.22
CA LYS A 64 -1.55 1.90 21.41
C LYS A 64 -2.36 0.69 20.91
N MET A 65 -1.71 -0.24 20.21
CA MET A 65 -2.31 -1.48 19.72
C MET A 65 -1.30 -2.62 19.87
N ASP A 66 -1.74 -3.74 20.43
CA ASP A 66 -0.92 -4.95 20.53
C ASP A 66 -0.52 -5.42 19.14
N ASN A 67 0.76 -5.75 18.97
CA ASN A 67 1.26 -6.27 17.70
C ASN A 67 0.63 -7.65 17.45
N PRO A 68 -0.21 -7.81 16.39
CA PRO A 68 -0.91 -9.07 16.14
C PRO A 68 0.03 -10.23 15.79
N TYR A 69 1.31 -9.94 15.50
CA TYR A 69 2.33 -10.96 15.25
C TYR A 69 2.94 -11.55 16.53
N ASP A 70 2.81 -10.90 17.68
CA ASP A 70 3.33 -11.44 18.96
C ASP A 70 2.46 -12.60 19.46
N GLN A 71 1.14 -12.56 19.21
CA GLN A 71 0.22 -13.64 19.57
C GLN A 71 0.43 -14.95 18.77
N LEU A 72 1.09 -14.88 17.62
CA LEU A 72 1.44 -16.04 16.80
C LEU A 72 2.70 -16.75 17.27
N ASN A 73 3.59 -16.05 17.99
CA ASN A 73 4.85 -16.59 18.47
C ASN A 73 4.71 -17.27 19.84
N ASP A 74 3.66 -16.93 20.60
CA ASP A 74 3.33 -17.54 21.91
C ASP A 74 2.70 -18.94 21.78
N LYS A 75 2.18 -19.29 20.59
CA LYS A 75 1.57 -20.60 20.30
C LYS A 75 2.55 -21.66 19.77
N LYS A 76 3.86 -21.44 19.86
CA LYS A 76 4.88 -22.35 19.35
C LYS A 76 5.79 -22.85 20.47
#